data_AF-A0A371RGJ3-F1
#
_entry.id   AF-A0A371RGJ3-F1
#
_cell.length_a   1.000
_cell.length_b   1.000
_cell.length_c   1.000
_cell.angle_alpha   90.00
_cell.angle_beta   90.00
_cell.angle_gamma   90.00
#
_symmetry.space_group_name_H-M   'P 1'
#
loop_
_entity.id
_entity.type
_entity.pdbx_description
1 polymer ?
#
loop_
_entity_poly.entity_id
_entity_poly.type
_entity_poly.pdbx_seq_one_letter_code
_entity_poly.pdbx_strand_id
1 'polypeptide(L)' 'MHPRQKKLILVLAAPVFLLLYVMFALALSEFVPKHWLVQLVFYILAGTLWAFPLKPVFIWANTPPKE' A
#
# COMPACT_ATOMS: atom_id res chain seq x y z
N MET A 1 -5.22 -14.37 18.13
CA MET A 1 -5.42 -12.90 18.13
C MET A 1 -6.91 -12.60 18.12
N HIS A 2 -7.37 -11.75 19.03
CA HIS A 2 -8.77 -11.33 19.06
C HIS A 2 -9.09 -10.49 17.80
N PRO A 3 -10.28 -10.62 17.17
CA PRO A 3 -10.63 -9.85 15.96
C PRO A 3 -10.40 -8.33 16.07
N ARG A 4 -10.73 -7.73 17.23
CA ARG A 4 -10.41 -6.34 17.59
C ARG A 4 -8.91 -5.98 17.47
N GLN A 5 -7.99 -6.86 17.88
CA GLN A 5 -6.55 -6.60 17.78
C GLN A 5 -6.08 -6.57 16.32
N LYS A 6 -6.58 -7.48 15.47
CA LYS A 6 -6.27 -7.48 14.03
C LYS A 6 -6.69 -6.17 13.36
N LYS A 7 -7.88 -5.67 13.72
CA LYS A 7 -8.39 -4.38 13.22
C LYS A 7 -7.55 -3.19 13.70
N LEU A 8 -7.13 -3.17 14.97
CA LEU A 8 -6.27 -2.12 15.49
C LEU A 8 -4.90 -2.09 14.77
N ILE A 9 -4.30 -3.26 14.56
CA ILE A 9 -3.05 -3.39 13.81
C ILE A 9 -3.23 -2.86 12.39
N LEU A 10 -4.32 -3.23 11.71
CA LEU A 10 -4.61 -2.78 10.36
C LEU A 10 -4.73 -1.24 10.28
N VAL A 11 -5.48 -0.63 11.20
CA VAL A 11 -5.71 0.82 11.23
C VAL A 11 -4.41 1.60 11.45
N LEU A 12 -3.48 1.07 12.24
CA LEU A 12 -2.19 1.71 12.47
C LEU A 12 -1.17 1.40 11.35
N ALA A 13 -1.14 0.16 10.87
CA ALA A 13 -0.15 -0.28 9.89
C ALA A 13 -0.44 0.25 8.49
N ALA A 14 -1.70 0.37 8.07
CA ALA A 14 -2.04 0.79 6.71
C ALA A 14 -1.58 2.23 6.40
N PRO A 15 -1.82 3.24 7.26
CA PRO A 15 -1.30 4.60 7.03
C PRO A 15 0.22 4.65 7.03
N VAL A 16 0.89 3.94 7.96
CA VAL A 16 2.36 3.88 8.01
C VAL A 16 2.92 3.26 6.74
N PHE A 17 2.33 2.16 6.26
CA PHE A 17 2.68 1.54 4.99
C PHE A 17 2.48 2.51 3.82
N LEU A 18 1.35 3.20 3.75
CA LEU A 18 1.07 4.16 2.67
C LEU A 18 2.05 5.33 2.68
N LEU A 19 2.42 5.85 3.86
CA LEU A 19 3.44 6.89 3.98
C LEU A 19 4.79 6.41 3.44
N LEU A 20 5.24 5.22 3.86
CA LEU A 20 6.49 4.64 3.37
C LEU A 20 6.43 4.38 1.85
N TYR A 21 5.29 3.91 1.35
CA TYR A 21 5.07 3.68 -0.07
C TYR A 21 5.16 4.96 -0.89
N VAL A 22 4.51 6.04 -0.44
CA VAL A 22 4.56 7.34 -1.12
C VAL A 22 5.98 7.89 -1.12
N MET A 23 6.67 7.84 0.03
CA MET A 23 8.08 8.27 0.11
C MET A 23 8.97 7.47 -0.85
N PHE A 24 8.76 6.15 -0.93
CA PHE A 24 9.46 5.30 -1.88
C PHE A 24 9.15 5.66 -3.34
N ALA A 25 7.87 5.89 -3.67
CA ALA A 25 7.46 6.28 -5.01
C ALA A 25 8.04 7.66 -5.41
N LEU A 26 8.09 8.61 -4.48
CA LEU A 26 8.72 9.92 -4.70
C LEU A 26 10.22 9.78 -4.95
N ALA A 27 10.92 9.02 -4.11
CA ALA A 27 12.35 8.75 -4.31
C ALA A 27 12.61 8.05 -5.67
N LEU A 28 11.75 7.10 -6.06
CA LEU A 28 11.89 6.42 -7.34
C LEU A 28 11.61 7.35 -8.53
N SER A 29 10.74 8.35 -8.36
CA SER A 29 10.40 9.31 -9.40
C SER A 29 11.58 10.17 -9.85
N GLU A 30 12.58 10.37 -8.99
CA GLU A 30 13.82 11.10 -9.32
C GLU A 30 14.66 10.38 -10.38
N PHE A 31 14.51 9.06 -10.49
CA PHE A 31 15.20 8.24 -11.49
C PHE A 31 14.41 8.09 -12.79
N VAL A 32 13.16 8.58 -12.84
CA VAL A 32 12.30 8.47 -14.01
C VAL A 32 12.70 9.53 -15.04
N PRO A 33 12.92 9.16 -16.32
CA PRO A 33 13.21 10.12 -17.37
C PRO A 33 12.17 11.25 -17.46
N LYS A 34 12.61 12.46 -17.78
CA LYS A 34 11.75 13.64 -17.96
C LYS A 34 10.97 13.60 -19.28
N HIS A 35 10.31 12.48 -19.55
CA HIS A 35 9.42 12.28 -20.69
C HIS A 35 8.00 12.08 -20.17
N TRP A 36 7.07 12.92 -20.63
CA TRP A 36 5.69 12.98 -20.12
C TRP A 36 4.99 11.61 -20.11
N LEU A 37 5.17 10.81 -21.15
CA LEU A 37 4.53 9.48 -21.26
C LEU A 37 5.07 8.50 -20.21
N VAL A 38 6.38 8.55 -19.93
CA VAL A 38 7.01 7.66 -18.95
C VAL A 38 6.56 8.04 -17.54
N GLN A 39 6.51 9.34 -17.24
CA GLN A 39 5.97 9.85 -15.98
C GLN A 39 4.49 9.49 -15.81
N LEU A 40 3.69 9.60 -16.87
CA LEU A 40 2.27 9.23 -16.84
C LEU A 40 2.10 7.75 -16.46
N VAL A 41 2.80 6.85 -17.15
CA VAL A 41 2.77 5.41 -16.85
C VAL A 41 3.27 5.14 -15.44
N PHE A 42 4.37 5.78 -15.03
CA PHE A 42 4.92 5.64 -13.69
C PHE A 42 3.91 6.04 -12.61
N TYR A 43 3.26 7.20 -12.72
CA TYR A 43 2.31 7.66 -11.71
C TYR A 43 0.99 6.87 -11.71
N ILE A 44 0.53 6.35 -12.86
CA ILE A 44 -0.60 5.41 -12.90
C ILE A 44 -0.27 4.12 -12.14
N LEU A 45 0.92 3.57 -12.39
CA LEU A 45 1.39 2.36 -11.71
C LEU A 45 1.59 2.63 -10.21
N ALA A 46 2.27 3.71 -9.83
CA ALA A 46 2.45 4.10 -8.43
C ALA A 46 1.10 4.33 -7.73
N GLY A 47 0.13 4.93 -8.42
CA GLY A 47 -1.21 5.17 -7.89
C GLY A 47 -2.07 3.91 -7.71
N THR A 48 -1.71 2.78 -8.32
CA THR A 48 -2.52 1.55 -8.30
C THR A 48 -1.82 0.36 -7.62
N LEU A 49 -0.49 0.28 -7.70
CA LEU A 49 0.29 -0.84 -7.17
C LEU A 49 0.26 -0.94 -5.64
N TRP A 50 0.06 0.17 -4.91
CA TRP A 50 -0.01 0.14 -3.44
C TRP A 50 -1.15 -0.75 -2.89
N ALA A 51 -2.21 -0.97 -3.68
CA ALA A 51 -3.35 -1.79 -3.25
C ALA A 51 -3.02 -3.28 -3.18
N PHE A 52 -2.08 -3.76 -4.02
CA PHE A 52 -1.65 -5.16 -4.05
C PHE A 52 -1.12 -5.66 -2.70
N PRO A 53 -0.15 -4.98 -2.05
CA PRO A 53 0.37 -5.40 -0.75
C PRO A 53 -0.62 -5.22 0.40
N LEU A 54 -1.56 -4.26 0.32
CA LEU A 54 -2.58 -4.09 1.38
C LEU A 54 -3.73 -5.10 1.31
N LYS A 55 -4.10 -5.57 0.10
CA LYS A 55 -5.16 -6.55 -0.10
C LYS A 55 -5.05 -7.80 0.80
N PRO A 56 -3.93 -8.53 0.89
CA PRO A 56 -3.82 -9.70 1.77
C PRO A 56 -3.94 -9.33 3.25
N VAL A 57 -3.46 -8.16 3.67
CA VAL A 57 -3.58 -7.69 5.06
C VAL A 57 -5.04 -7.42 5.42
N PHE A 58 -5.80 -6.80 4.51
CA PHE A 58 -7.24 -6.61 4.68
C PHE A 58 -7.99 -7.94 4.78
N ILE A 59 -7.65 -8.92 3.92
CA ILE A 59 -8.26 -10.26 3.96
C ILE A 59 -7.95 -10.95 5.30
N TRP A 60 -6.69 -10.90 5.76
CA TRP A 60 -6.28 -11.48 7.04
C TRP A 60 -7.02 -10.87 8.23
N ALA A 61 -7.19 -9.55 8.23
CA ALA A 61 -7.90 -8.83 9.28
C ALA A 61 -9.39 -9.16 9.34
N ASN A 62 -10.00 -9.45 8.18
CA ASN A 62 -11.41 -9.82 8.05
C ASN A 62 -11.66 -11.34 8.13
N THR A 63 -10.62 -12.17 8.19
CA THR A 63 -10.79 -13.62 8.29
C THR A 63 -11.43 -13.99 9.64
N PRO A 64 -12.60 -14.66 9.65
CA PRO A 64 -13.28 -15.06 10.88
C PRO A 64 -12.41 -16.04 11.68
N PRO A 65 -12.53 -16.08 13.01
CA PRO A 65 -11.90 -17.12 13.81
C PRO A 65 -12.35 -18.49 13.31
N LYS A 66 -11.43 -19.45 13.16
CA LYS A 66 -11.81 -20.85 12.92
C LYS A 66 -12.52 -21.35 14.18
N GLU A 67 -13.76 -21.79 14.03
CA GLU A 67 -14.57 -22.47 15.06
C GLU A 67 -13.93 -23.79 15.47
#